data_AF-A0A662WCL3-F1
#
_entry.id   AF-A0A662WCL3-F1
#
_cell.length_a   1.000
_cell.length_b   1.000
_cell.length_c   1.000
_cell.angle_alpha   90.00
_cell.angle_beta   90.00
_cell.angle_gamma   90.00
#
_symmetry.space_group_name_H-M   'P 1'
#
loop_
_entity.id
_entity.type
_entity.pdbx_description
1 polymer ?
#
loop_
_entity_poly.entity_id
_entity_poly.type
_entity_poly.pdbx_seq_one_letter_code
_entity_poly.pdbx_strand_id
1 'polypeptide(L)'
;MPATQIVFVGHHKERLIESIRALRDLPTSRIILFVGEENLPGEARVRRIAKEIKEELEIIWEVEIHKIDKRNIIKAASQLIEIIRNEKHLGREVVINASGSLRTLAIAGYIAACVTSSKIFTSIPRYNEKEEEVGIEEIIEVPTLPVDFPGEEQMEIISSIGSGVESLDELILRINPGMNKGSSEFRRERSRLSHHLAKLEDAGLIRKEKHGRNVRIVLTPLGRFLLEGAVYGKEVDEKKAVLEEVR
;
A
#
# COMPACT_ATOMS: atom_id res chain seq x y z
N MET A 1 -10.94 13.82 -6.79
CA MET A 1 -9.67 14.38 -7.30
C MET A 1 -9.26 13.54 -8.50
N PRO A 2 -8.76 14.11 -9.60
CA PRO A 2 -8.31 13.32 -10.74
C PRO A 2 -7.18 12.36 -10.34
N ALA A 3 -7.17 11.16 -10.91
CA ALA A 3 -6.15 10.15 -10.63
C ALA A 3 -5.19 9.97 -11.82
N THR A 4 -3.91 9.76 -11.51
CA THR A 4 -2.89 9.32 -12.45
C THR A 4 -2.58 7.84 -12.18
N GLN A 5 -2.73 7.02 -13.22
CA GLN A 5 -2.38 5.62 -13.17
C GLN A 5 -0.97 5.40 -13.73
N ILE A 6 -0.08 4.86 -12.91
CA ILE A 6 1.24 4.39 -13.33
C ILE A 6 1.11 2.92 -13.72
N VAL A 7 1.49 2.57 -14.94
CA VAL A 7 1.33 1.21 -15.46
C VAL A 7 2.65 0.71 -16.02
N PHE A 8 3.10 -0.45 -15.56
CA PHE A 8 4.28 -1.11 -16.11
C PHE A 8 3.90 -1.99 -17.30
N VAL A 9 4.47 -1.71 -18.47
CA VAL A 9 4.11 -2.43 -19.70
C VAL A 9 4.88 -3.74 -19.81
N GLY A 10 4.13 -4.82 -19.99
CA GLY A 10 4.67 -6.16 -20.23
C GLY A 10 4.45 -6.66 -21.66
N HIS A 11 4.33 -7.97 -21.79
CA HIS A 11 4.17 -8.67 -23.07
C HIS A 11 2.72 -8.98 -23.45
N HIS A 12 1.77 -8.74 -22.55
CA HIS A 12 0.35 -9.08 -22.72
C HIS A 12 -0.48 -7.80 -22.77
N LYS A 13 -0.86 -7.37 -23.98
CA LYS A 13 -1.55 -6.10 -24.24
C LYS A 13 -2.96 -6.12 -23.64
N GLU A 14 -3.72 -7.15 -23.96
CA GLU A 14 -5.14 -7.30 -23.67
C GLU A 14 -5.37 -7.27 -22.15
N ARG A 15 -4.57 -8.05 -21.42
CA ARG A 15 -4.58 -8.05 -19.95
C ARG A 15 -4.25 -6.69 -19.36
N LEU A 16 -3.28 -5.96 -19.92
CA LEU A 16 -2.92 -4.64 -19.40
C LEU A 16 -4.08 -3.65 -19.58
N ILE A 17 -4.71 -3.65 -20.76
CA ILE A 17 -5.88 -2.83 -21.05
C ILE A 17 -7.06 -3.21 -20.14
N GLU A 18 -7.31 -4.51 -19.93
CA GLU A 18 -8.34 -4.99 -19.01
C GLU A 18 -8.06 -4.51 -17.59
N SER A 19 -6.81 -4.60 -17.11
CA SER A 19 -6.44 -4.14 -15.76
C SER A 19 -6.57 -2.63 -15.58
N ILE A 20 -6.25 -1.83 -16.60
CA ILE A 20 -6.45 -0.39 -16.62
C ILE A 20 -7.94 -0.08 -16.52
N ARG A 21 -8.76 -0.77 -17.32
CA ARG A 21 -10.21 -0.61 -17.37
C ARG A 21 -10.92 -1.17 -16.14
N ALA A 22 -10.35 -2.14 -15.43
CA ALA A 22 -10.92 -2.68 -14.21
C ALA A 22 -10.87 -1.67 -13.05
N LEU A 23 -9.97 -0.69 -13.12
CA LEU A 23 -9.82 0.39 -12.15
C LEU A 23 -10.67 1.64 -12.51
N ARG A 24 -11.79 1.46 -13.23
CA ARG A 24 -12.70 2.52 -13.69
C ARG A 24 -13.39 3.31 -12.57
N ASP A 25 -13.50 2.73 -11.38
CA ASP A 25 -14.08 3.42 -10.22
C ASP A 25 -13.19 4.58 -9.74
N LEU A 26 -11.92 4.59 -10.16
CA LEU A 26 -11.03 5.73 -9.98
C LEU A 26 -11.29 6.77 -11.07
N PRO A 27 -11.40 8.07 -10.73
CA PRO A 27 -11.54 9.17 -11.68
C PRO A 27 -10.22 9.43 -12.43
N THR A 28 -9.73 8.43 -13.14
CA THR A 28 -8.47 8.45 -13.87
C THR A 28 -8.57 9.45 -15.02
N SER A 29 -7.67 10.44 -15.03
CA SER A 29 -7.55 11.41 -16.12
C SER A 29 -6.29 11.18 -16.95
N ARG A 30 -5.28 10.52 -16.37
CA ARG A 30 -3.96 10.34 -16.98
C ARG A 30 -3.40 8.95 -16.71
N ILE A 31 -2.70 8.40 -17.69
CA ILE A 31 -2.02 7.11 -17.64
C ILE A 31 -0.56 7.31 -18.06
N ILE A 32 0.37 6.86 -17.22
CA ILE A 32 1.80 6.86 -17.53
C ILE A 32 2.25 5.40 -17.71
N LEU A 33 2.55 5.05 -18.96
CA LEU A 33 3.04 3.74 -19.36
C LEU A 33 4.56 3.70 -19.23
N PHE A 34 5.10 2.81 -18.41
CA PHE A 34 6.54 2.63 -18.25
C PHE A 34 7.06 1.46 -19.08
N VAL A 35 8.10 1.74 -19.86
CA VAL A 35 8.87 0.76 -20.63
C VAL A 35 10.34 0.79 -20.20
N GLY A 36 11.07 -0.30 -20.39
CA GLY A 36 12.47 -0.35 -20.01
C GLY A 36 13.35 0.61 -20.81
N GLU A 37 14.30 1.27 -20.17
CA GLU A 37 15.27 2.13 -20.86
C GLU A 37 16.28 1.32 -21.69
N GLU A 38 16.60 0.10 -21.24
CA GLU A 38 17.60 -0.77 -21.84
C GLU A 38 17.11 -1.50 -23.09
N ASN A 39 18.02 -1.83 -24.00
CA ASN A 39 17.74 -2.68 -25.15
C ASN A 39 17.93 -4.16 -24.79
N LEU A 40 17.03 -4.69 -23.97
CA LEU A 40 16.99 -6.11 -23.63
C LEU A 40 16.21 -6.92 -24.68
N PRO A 41 16.45 -8.25 -24.80
CA PRO A 41 15.59 -9.11 -25.59
C PRO A 41 14.11 -8.94 -25.20
N GLY A 42 13.24 -8.76 -26.18
CA GLY A 42 11.81 -8.51 -25.97
C GLY A 42 11.41 -7.04 -25.77
N GLU A 43 12.34 -6.11 -25.52
CA GLU A 43 11.97 -4.70 -25.28
C GLU A 43 11.40 -3.99 -26.52
N ALA A 44 11.91 -4.32 -27.71
CA ALA A 44 11.32 -3.82 -28.95
C ALA A 44 9.85 -4.25 -29.12
N ARG A 45 9.44 -5.37 -28.51
CA ARG A 45 8.04 -5.81 -28.46
C ARG A 45 7.26 -5.03 -27.40
N VAL A 46 7.80 -4.87 -26.20
CA VAL A 46 7.18 -4.07 -25.11
C VAL A 46 6.91 -2.64 -25.55
N ARG A 47 7.86 -1.99 -26.22
CA ARG A 47 7.70 -0.62 -26.73
C ARG A 47 6.66 -0.50 -27.84
N ARG A 48 6.50 -1.54 -28.68
CA ARG A 48 5.42 -1.59 -29.66
C ARG A 48 4.07 -1.73 -28.97
N ILE A 49 3.95 -2.65 -28.03
CA ILE A 49 2.75 -2.83 -27.20
C ILE A 49 2.38 -1.51 -26.49
N ALA A 50 3.35 -0.82 -25.89
CA ALA A 50 3.10 0.47 -25.23
C ALA A 50 2.53 1.53 -26.19
N LYS A 51 3.01 1.59 -27.43
CA LYS A 51 2.47 2.50 -28.46
C LYS A 51 1.05 2.13 -28.86
N GLU A 52 0.78 0.85 -29.09
CA GLU A 52 -0.56 0.39 -29.43
C GLU A 52 -1.56 0.64 -28.30
N ILE A 53 -1.16 0.41 -27.05
CA ILE A 53 -1.98 0.71 -25.86
C ILE A 53 -2.22 2.21 -25.76
N LYS A 54 -1.19 3.03 -25.99
CA LYS A 54 -1.31 4.48 -26.02
C LYS A 54 -2.35 4.93 -27.05
N GLU A 55 -2.25 4.48 -28.30
CA GLU A 55 -3.19 4.82 -29.37
C GLU A 55 -4.64 4.45 -29.04
N GLU A 56 -4.86 3.29 -28.39
CA GLU A 56 -6.21 2.84 -27.99
C GLU A 56 -6.78 3.64 -26.81
N LEU A 57 -5.94 4.04 -25.85
CA LEU A 57 -6.37 4.69 -24.61
C LEU A 57 -6.40 6.22 -24.68
N GLU A 58 -5.64 6.84 -25.58
CA GLU A 58 -5.60 8.31 -25.76
C GLU A 58 -6.95 8.93 -26.18
N ILE A 59 -7.90 8.11 -26.63
CA ILE A 59 -9.26 8.54 -26.97
C ILE A 59 -10.01 9.05 -25.72
N ILE A 60 -9.68 8.50 -24.55
CA ILE A 60 -10.41 8.73 -23.29
C ILE A 60 -9.52 9.40 -22.23
N TRP A 61 -8.23 9.05 -22.19
CA TRP A 61 -7.28 9.47 -21.16
C TRP A 61 -6.07 10.18 -21.75
N GLU A 62 -5.42 11.03 -20.96
CA GLU A 62 -4.09 11.54 -21.31
C GLU A 62 -3.05 10.42 -21.12
N VAL A 63 -2.39 9.95 -22.19
CA VAL A 63 -1.46 8.82 -22.10
C VAL A 63 -0.04 9.19 -22.50
N GLU A 64 0.91 8.96 -21.58
CA GLU A 64 2.33 9.17 -21.83
C GLU A 64 3.12 7.86 -21.71
N ILE A 65 4.24 7.78 -22.45
CA ILE A 65 5.18 6.67 -22.34
C ILE A 65 6.48 7.19 -21.76
N HIS A 66 6.86 6.67 -20.60
CA HIS A 66 8.09 7.01 -19.89
C HIS A 66 9.04 5.81 -19.88
N LYS A 67 10.34 6.10 -19.72
CA LYS A 67 11.38 5.06 -19.61
C LYS A 67 11.75 4.87 -18.15
N ILE A 68 12.10 3.63 -17.78
CA ILE A 68 12.54 3.28 -16.42
C ILE A 68 13.71 2.28 -16.47
N ASP A 69 14.61 2.38 -15.51
CA ASP A 69 15.65 1.38 -15.29
C ASP A 69 15.02 0.07 -14.81
N LYS A 70 15.27 -1.05 -15.48
CA LYS A 70 14.70 -2.35 -15.09
C LYS A 70 15.69 -3.26 -14.39
N ARG A 71 16.97 -2.88 -14.41
CA ARG A 71 18.08 -3.66 -13.83
C ARG A 71 18.34 -3.27 -12.39
N ASN A 72 18.11 -2.01 -12.04
CA ASN A 72 18.34 -1.48 -10.71
C ASN A 72 17.03 -1.06 -10.05
N ILE A 73 16.54 -1.90 -9.13
CA ILE A 73 15.29 -1.69 -8.40
C ILE A 73 15.29 -0.36 -7.64
N ILE A 74 16.41 0.03 -7.03
CA ILE A 74 16.51 1.27 -6.23
C ILE A 74 16.42 2.49 -7.14
N LYS A 75 17.12 2.47 -8.28
CA LYS A 75 17.04 3.56 -9.26
C LYS A 75 15.63 3.66 -9.86
N ALA A 76 15.02 2.52 -10.22
CA ALA A 76 13.65 2.45 -10.69
C ALA A 76 12.66 3.04 -9.68
N ALA A 77 12.76 2.63 -8.41
CA ALA A 77 11.93 3.15 -7.33
C ALA A 77 12.12 4.66 -7.14
N SER A 78 13.36 5.15 -7.24
CA SER A 78 13.68 6.58 -7.12
C SER A 78 13.04 7.40 -8.25
N GLN A 79 13.12 6.92 -9.49
CA GLN A 79 12.46 7.53 -10.66
C GLN A 79 10.93 7.56 -10.47
N LEU A 80 10.34 6.47 -9.98
CA LEU A 80 8.91 6.42 -9.69
C LEU A 80 8.51 7.39 -8.58
N ILE A 81 9.28 7.48 -7.49
CA ILE A 81 9.02 8.41 -6.39
C ILE A 81 9.00 9.85 -6.90
N GLU A 82 9.96 10.25 -7.74
CA GLU A 82 10.00 11.58 -8.33
C GLU A 82 8.74 11.88 -9.16
N ILE A 83 8.36 10.95 -10.04
CA ILE A 83 7.17 11.10 -10.90
C ILE A 83 5.89 11.16 -10.06
N ILE A 84 5.75 10.28 -9.07
CA ILE A 84 4.60 10.26 -8.16
C ILE A 84 4.50 11.58 -7.39
N ARG A 85 5.62 12.10 -6.86
CA ARG A 85 5.64 13.37 -6.12
C ARG A 85 5.21 14.54 -6.99
N ASN A 86 5.67 14.59 -8.24
CA ASN A 86 5.28 15.63 -9.19
C ASN A 86 3.77 15.58 -9.47
N GLU A 87 3.21 14.40 -9.73
CA GLU A 87 1.76 14.24 -9.96
C GLU A 87 0.94 14.60 -8.71
N LYS A 88 1.37 14.18 -7.51
CA LYS A 88 0.72 14.57 -6.25
C LYS A 88 0.78 16.06 -5.99
N HIS A 89 1.87 16.73 -6.37
CA HIS A 89 1.98 18.19 -6.26
C HIS A 89 0.99 18.94 -7.17
N LEU A 90 0.60 18.33 -8.29
CA LEU A 90 -0.48 18.80 -9.16
C LEU A 90 -1.89 18.48 -8.62
N GLY A 91 -1.99 17.95 -7.39
CA GLY A 91 -3.26 17.61 -6.74
C GLY A 91 -3.90 16.33 -7.26
N ARG A 92 -3.14 15.47 -7.94
CA ARG A 92 -3.64 14.19 -8.47
C ARG A 92 -3.39 13.06 -7.47
N GLU A 93 -4.37 12.16 -7.34
CA GLU A 93 -4.12 10.89 -6.66
C GLU A 93 -3.27 10.00 -7.58
N VAL A 94 -2.35 9.21 -7.02
CA VAL A 94 -1.50 8.34 -7.82
C VAL A 94 -1.73 6.90 -7.44
N VAL A 95 -1.95 6.07 -8.46
CA VAL A 95 -2.20 4.64 -8.33
C VAL A 95 -1.24 3.87 -9.22
N ILE A 96 -0.57 2.87 -8.64
CA ILE A 96 0.39 2.02 -9.35
C ILE A 96 -0.29 0.71 -9.73
N ASN A 97 -0.30 0.38 -11.01
CA ASN A 97 -0.79 -0.87 -11.55
C ASN A 97 0.39 -1.79 -11.90
N ALA A 98 0.62 -2.78 -11.05
CA ALA A 98 1.70 -3.77 -11.19
C ALA A 98 1.32 -4.98 -12.05
N SER A 99 0.09 -5.04 -12.56
CA SER A 99 -0.51 -6.22 -13.22
C SER A 99 0.24 -6.71 -14.46
N GLY A 100 0.87 -5.80 -15.21
CA GLY A 100 1.60 -6.12 -16.45
C GLY A 100 3.11 -6.25 -16.30
N SER A 101 3.64 -6.11 -15.09
CA SER A 101 5.06 -5.81 -14.90
C SER A 101 5.97 -7.05 -14.84
N LEU A 102 7.24 -6.84 -15.18
CA LEU A 102 8.31 -7.73 -14.71
C LEU A 102 8.42 -7.61 -13.19
N ARG A 103 8.75 -8.72 -12.51
CA ARG A 103 8.86 -8.79 -11.03
C ARG A 103 9.70 -7.66 -10.42
N THR A 104 10.78 -7.25 -11.09
CA THR A 104 11.65 -6.15 -10.63
C THR A 104 10.93 -4.81 -10.55
N LEU A 105 10.09 -4.49 -11.54
CA LEU A 105 9.29 -3.27 -11.57
C LEU A 105 8.12 -3.33 -10.59
N ALA A 106 7.50 -4.49 -10.39
CA ALA A 106 6.51 -4.67 -9.32
C ALA A 106 7.11 -4.31 -7.95
N ILE A 107 8.32 -4.81 -7.65
CA ILE A 107 9.03 -4.52 -6.39
C ILE A 107 9.38 -3.03 -6.30
N ALA A 108 9.90 -2.44 -7.36
CA ALA A 108 10.20 -1.01 -7.39
C ALA A 108 8.94 -0.14 -7.18
N GLY A 109 7.83 -0.52 -7.83
CA GLY A 109 6.52 0.09 -7.65
C GLY A 109 6.02 -0.04 -6.22
N TYR A 110 6.20 -1.20 -5.59
CA TYR A 110 5.84 -1.41 -4.19
C TYR A 110 6.65 -0.52 -3.25
N ILE A 111 7.96 -0.45 -3.42
CA ILE A 111 8.82 0.45 -2.63
C ILE A 111 8.37 1.91 -2.79
N ALA A 112 8.12 2.34 -4.04
CA ALA A 112 7.64 3.69 -4.32
C ALA A 112 6.26 3.95 -3.70
N ALA A 113 5.37 2.95 -3.70
CA ALA A 113 4.05 3.01 -3.06
C ALA A 113 4.18 3.26 -1.55
N CYS A 114 5.03 2.49 -0.86
CA CYS A 114 5.29 2.65 0.57
C CYS A 114 5.84 4.05 0.89
N VAL A 115 6.85 4.51 0.16
CA VAL A 115 7.50 5.81 0.41
C VAL A 115 6.59 7.00 0.15
N THR A 116 5.71 6.88 -0.85
CA THR A 116 4.86 8.00 -1.26
C THR A 116 3.45 7.93 -0.69
N SER A 117 3.11 6.88 0.06
CA SER A 117 1.73 6.58 0.48
C SER A 117 0.78 6.58 -0.72
N SER A 118 1.16 5.87 -1.78
CA SER A 118 0.34 5.69 -2.99
C SER A 118 -0.22 4.27 -3.01
N LYS A 119 -1.40 4.10 -3.60
CA LYS A 119 -2.01 2.77 -3.72
C LYS A 119 -1.33 1.97 -4.82
N ILE A 120 -1.22 0.67 -4.64
CA ILE A 120 -0.68 -0.25 -5.64
C ILE A 120 -1.63 -1.44 -5.80
N PHE A 121 -1.90 -1.81 -7.05
CA PHE A 121 -2.81 -2.89 -7.40
C PHE A 121 -2.13 -3.91 -8.30
N THR A 122 -2.57 -5.17 -8.21
CA THR A 122 -2.19 -6.22 -9.14
C THR A 122 -3.41 -7.07 -9.50
N SER A 123 -3.39 -7.64 -10.71
CA SER A 123 -4.44 -8.54 -11.20
C SER A 123 -4.13 -9.99 -10.85
N ILE A 124 -5.13 -10.73 -10.38
CA ILE A 124 -5.14 -12.19 -10.37
C ILE A 124 -5.66 -12.66 -11.74
N PRO A 125 -4.85 -13.40 -12.53
CA PRO A 125 -5.27 -13.90 -13.83
C PRO A 125 -6.36 -14.97 -13.69
N ARG A 126 -7.35 -14.93 -14.60
CA ARG A 126 -8.40 -15.96 -14.73
C ARG A 126 -7.92 -17.04 -15.71
N TYR A 127 -8.11 -18.29 -15.35
CA TYR A 127 -7.81 -19.44 -16.21
C TYR A 127 -9.08 -20.17 -16.62
N ASN A 128 -9.11 -20.70 -17.85
CA ASN A 128 -10.17 -21.59 -18.31
C ASN A 128 -9.90 -23.05 -17.85
N GLU A 129 -10.80 -23.98 -18.19
CA GLU A 129 -10.66 -25.41 -17.88
C GLU A 129 -9.41 -26.08 -18.49
N LYS A 130 -8.78 -25.42 -19.48
CA LYS A 130 -7.54 -25.88 -20.13
C LYS A 130 -6.28 -25.24 -19.54
N GLU A 131 -6.41 -24.55 -18.40
CA GLU A 131 -5.33 -23.81 -17.74
C GLU A 131 -4.74 -22.68 -18.60
N GLU A 132 -5.49 -22.17 -19.56
CA GLU A 132 -5.09 -21.03 -20.39
C GLU A 132 -5.58 -19.73 -19.75
N GLU A 133 -4.73 -18.71 -19.70
CA GLU A 133 -5.08 -17.39 -19.17
C GLU A 133 -6.07 -16.70 -20.13
N VAL A 134 -7.29 -16.43 -19.67
CA VAL A 134 -8.40 -15.88 -20.47
C VAL A 134 -8.84 -14.47 -20.06
N GLY A 135 -8.28 -13.91 -18.99
CA GLY A 135 -8.60 -12.55 -18.54
C GLY A 135 -8.19 -12.30 -17.09
N ILE A 136 -8.90 -11.40 -16.41
CA ILE A 136 -8.67 -11.07 -15.01
C ILE A 136 -9.79 -11.64 -14.13
N GLU A 137 -9.41 -12.37 -13.08
CA GLU A 137 -10.34 -12.86 -12.06
C GLU A 137 -10.66 -11.77 -11.05
N GLU A 138 -9.63 -11.14 -10.52
CA GLU A 138 -9.75 -10.13 -9.47
C GLU A 138 -8.64 -9.07 -9.59
N ILE A 139 -8.94 -7.85 -9.16
CA ILE A 139 -7.92 -6.82 -8.89
C ILE A 139 -7.77 -6.70 -7.39
N ILE A 140 -6.55 -6.91 -6.90
CA ILE A 140 -6.23 -6.80 -5.48
C ILE A 140 -5.42 -5.53 -5.21
N GLU A 141 -5.79 -4.79 -4.17
CA GLU A 141 -4.96 -3.73 -3.61
C GLU A 141 -3.88 -4.37 -2.72
N VAL A 142 -2.62 -4.10 -3.02
CA VAL A 142 -1.50 -4.62 -2.23
C VAL A 142 -1.27 -3.68 -1.04
N PRO A 143 -1.32 -4.17 0.21
CA PRO A 143 -1.12 -3.34 1.39
C PRO A 143 0.32 -2.81 1.43
N THR A 144 0.46 -1.49 1.55
CA THR A 144 1.76 -0.82 1.69
C THR A 144 2.22 -0.83 3.13
N LEU A 145 3.49 -1.15 3.36
CA LEU A 145 4.09 -1.01 4.70
C LEU A 145 4.36 0.47 5.02
N PRO A 146 4.16 0.91 6.27
CA PRO A 146 4.57 2.23 6.70
C PRO A 146 6.10 2.32 6.70
N VAL A 147 6.64 3.43 6.19
CA VAL A 147 8.09 3.67 6.21
C VAL A 147 8.57 4.09 7.60
N ASP A 148 7.71 4.77 8.35
CA ASP A 148 7.94 5.07 9.76
C ASP A 148 7.16 4.05 10.60
N PHE A 149 7.88 3.12 11.21
CA PHE A 149 7.26 2.08 12.04
C PHE A 149 6.76 2.70 13.35
N PRO A 150 5.63 2.22 13.90
CA PRO A 150 5.13 2.72 15.17
C PRO A 150 6.18 2.57 16.27
N GLY A 151 6.39 3.62 17.06
CA GLY A 151 7.25 3.55 18.24
C GLY A 151 6.67 2.66 19.34
N GLU A 152 7.43 2.37 20.41
CA GLU A 152 7.02 1.46 21.48
C GLU A 152 5.65 1.79 22.09
N GLU A 153 5.41 3.08 22.36
CA GLU A 153 4.13 3.57 22.89
C GLU A 153 2.97 3.30 21.92
N GLN A 154 3.17 3.48 20.62
CA GLN A 154 2.15 3.18 19.61
C GLN A 154 1.94 1.67 19.48
N MET A 155 2.99 0.87 19.64
CA MET A 155 2.90 -0.59 19.67
C MET A 155 2.13 -1.10 20.89
N GLU A 156 2.28 -0.47 22.05
CA GLU A 156 1.47 -0.75 23.24
C GLU A 156 -0.01 -0.45 23.01
N ILE A 157 -0.31 0.66 22.32
CA ILE A 157 -1.67 1.01 21.91
C ILE A 157 -2.25 -0.04 20.95
N ILE A 158 -1.49 -0.46 19.92
CA ILE A 158 -1.90 -1.51 18.97
C ILE A 158 -2.19 -2.82 19.70
N SER A 159 -1.31 -3.23 20.62
CA SER A 159 -1.48 -4.42 21.46
C SER A 159 -2.76 -4.35 22.31
N SER A 160 -3.03 -3.19 22.91
CA SER A 160 -4.20 -2.97 23.77
C SER A 160 -5.54 -2.96 22.99
N ILE A 161 -5.51 -2.61 21.70
CA ILE A 161 -6.67 -2.76 20.80
C ILE A 161 -6.97 -4.26 20.61
N GLY A 162 -5.95 -5.08 20.34
CA GLY A 162 -6.09 -6.53 20.17
C GLY A 162 -7.14 -6.90 19.12
N SER A 163 -8.20 -7.62 19.52
CA SER A 163 -9.33 -7.98 18.65
C SER A 163 -10.30 -6.83 18.34
N GLY A 164 -10.13 -5.69 19.01
CA GLY A 164 -10.96 -4.50 18.89
C GLY A 164 -11.38 -3.93 20.24
N VAL A 165 -11.74 -2.64 20.23
CA VAL A 165 -12.33 -1.90 21.35
C VAL A 165 -13.57 -1.16 20.87
N GLU A 166 -14.60 -1.07 21.70
CA GLU A 166 -15.88 -0.44 21.36
C GLU A 166 -15.86 1.09 21.51
N SER A 167 -14.84 1.63 22.17
CA SER A 167 -14.64 3.07 22.33
C SER A 167 -13.21 3.45 22.71
N LEU A 168 -12.90 4.74 22.53
CA LEU A 168 -11.67 5.33 23.06
C LEU A 168 -11.57 5.22 24.59
N ASP A 169 -12.70 5.39 25.30
CA ASP A 169 -12.73 5.31 26.75
C ASP A 169 -12.42 3.88 27.24
N GLU A 170 -12.85 2.85 26.51
CA GLU A 170 -12.47 1.46 26.78
C GLU A 170 -10.97 1.25 26.58
N LEU A 171 -10.39 1.79 25.50
CA LEU A 171 -8.95 1.70 25.25
C LEU A 171 -8.14 2.35 26.37
N ILE A 172 -8.55 3.54 26.84
CA ILE A 172 -7.91 4.21 27.99
C ILE A 172 -7.91 3.30 29.21
N LEU A 173 -9.04 2.65 29.50
CA LEU A 173 -9.16 1.75 30.65
C LEU A 173 -8.39 0.44 30.49
N ARG A 174 -8.19 -0.06 29.27
CA ARG A 174 -7.32 -1.22 29.03
C ARG A 174 -5.86 -0.89 29.30
N ILE A 175 -5.41 0.29 28.88
CA ILE A 175 -4.03 0.76 29.10
C ILE A 175 -3.83 1.17 30.56
N ASN A 176 -4.81 1.85 31.16
CA ASN A 176 -4.75 2.37 32.53
C ASN A 176 -6.01 1.99 33.34
N PRO A 177 -6.10 0.76 33.87
CA PRO A 177 -7.31 0.25 34.53
C PRO A 177 -7.77 1.03 35.77
N GLY A 178 -6.87 1.73 36.44
CA GLY A 178 -7.15 2.51 37.65
C GLY A 178 -7.62 3.94 37.42
N MET A 179 -7.78 4.39 36.18
CA MET A 179 -8.05 5.79 35.88
C MET A 179 -9.53 6.17 36.06
N ASN A 180 -9.80 7.22 36.85
CA ASN A 180 -11.15 7.71 37.08
C ASN A 180 -11.73 8.44 35.87
N LYS A 181 -12.84 7.92 35.32
CA LYS A 181 -13.57 8.59 34.22
C LYS A 181 -13.98 10.01 34.62
N GLY A 182 -13.71 10.97 33.74
CA GLY A 182 -14.06 12.38 33.95
C GLY A 182 -13.01 13.21 34.71
N SER A 183 -11.94 12.59 35.22
CA SER A 183 -10.83 13.33 35.83
C SER A 183 -10.09 14.19 34.79
N SER A 184 -9.29 15.16 35.27
CA SER A 184 -8.38 15.93 34.40
C SER A 184 -7.38 15.01 33.70
N GLU A 185 -6.87 14.00 34.39
CA GLU A 185 -5.95 13.00 33.85
C GLU A 185 -6.60 12.16 32.75
N PHE A 186 -7.84 11.71 32.94
CA PHE A 186 -8.58 10.97 31.91
C PHE A 186 -8.80 11.78 30.65
N ARG A 187 -9.12 13.07 30.78
CA ARG A 187 -9.26 13.97 29.63
C ARG A 187 -7.94 14.20 28.90
N ARG A 188 -6.83 14.34 29.63
CA ARG A 188 -5.49 14.45 29.04
C ARG A 188 -5.13 13.18 28.28
N GLU A 189 -5.35 12.03 28.89
CA GLU A 189 -5.06 10.72 28.29
C GLU A 189 -5.90 10.45 27.05
N ARG A 190 -7.18 10.84 27.09
CA ARG A 190 -8.07 10.80 25.93
C ARG A 190 -7.55 11.63 24.76
N SER A 191 -7.04 12.83 25.02
CA SER A 191 -6.43 13.67 23.99
C SER A 191 -5.16 13.04 23.43
N ARG A 192 -4.30 12.49 24.29
CA ARG A 192 -3.07 11.77 23.91
C ARG A 192 -3.38 10.59 22.99
N LEU A 193 -4.24 9.67 23.42
CA LEU A 193 -4.60 8.50 22.63
C LEU A 193 -5.32 8.86 21.34
N SER A 194 -6.18 9.89 21.34
CA SER A 194 -6.82 10.36 20.09
C SER A 194 -5.79 10.77 19.05
N HIS A 195 -4.72 11.45 19.47
CA HIS A 195 -3.63 11.86 18.60
C HIS A 195 -2.83 10.66 18.06
N HIS A 196 -2.50 9.67 18.90
CA HIS A 196 -1.83 8.46 18.41
C HIS A 196 -2.72 7.63 17.47
N LEU A 197 -4.01 7.50 17.77
CA LEU A 197 -4.96 6.80 16.93
C LEU A 197 -5.13 7.46 15.56
N ALA A 198 -5.07 8.79 15.47
CA ALA A 198 -5.06 9.47 14.18
C ALA A 198 -3.84 9.04 13.34
N LYS A 199 -2.64 9.05 13.92
CA LYS A 199 -1.42 8.59 13.23
C LYS A 199 -1.49 7.12 12.81
N LEU A 200 -2.03 6.26 13.68
CA LEU A 200 -2.18 4.83 13.39
C LEU A 200 -3.22 4.56 12.29
N GLU A 201 -4.27 5.37 12.22
CA GLU A 201 -5.28 5.33 11.17
C GLU A 201 -4.71 5.84 9.84
N ASP A 202 -3.96 6.95 9.86
CA ASP A 202 -3.25 7.49 8.70
C ASP A 202 -2.21 6.50 8.14
N ALA A 203 -1.56 5.73 9.02
CA ALA A 203 -0.64 4.65 8.63
C ALA A 203 -1.35 3.36 8.17
N GLY A 204 -2.69 3.32 8.17
CA GLY A 204 -3.48 2.18 7.73
C GLY A 204 -3.44 0.97 8.68
N LEU A 205 -3.01 1.16 9.93
CA LEU A 205 -2.86 0.08 10.93
C LEU A 205 -4.17 -0.21 11.67
N ILE A 206 -5.02 0.79 11.77
CA ILE A 206 -6.34 0.69 12.40
C ILE A 206 -7.41 1.28 11.48
N ARG A 207 -8.67 0.91 11.76
CA ARG A 207 -9.84 1.58 11.19
C ARG A 207 -10.88 1.83 12.27
N LYS A 208 -11.62 2.92 12.12
CA LYS A 208 -12.75 3.29 12.98
C LYS A 208 -14.07 2.91 12.30
N GLU A 209 -14.85 2.07 12.97
CA GLU A 209 -16.17 1.62 12.52
C GLU A 209 -17.25 2.29 13.36
N LYS A 210 -18.21 2.95 12.71
CA LYS A 210 -19.32 3.60 13.40
C LYS A 210 -20.38 2.55 13.76
N HIS A 211 -20.57 2.31 15.05
CA HIS A 211 -21.61 1.44 15.59
C HIS A 211 -22.59 2.26 16.44
N GLY A 212 -23.67 2.71 15.81
CA GLY A 212 -24.68 3.55 16.45
C GLY A 212 -24.11 4.89 16.92
N ARG A 213 -24.09 5.12 18.23
CA ARG A 213 -23.50 6.31 18.87
C ARG A 213 -22.01 6.16 19.20
N ASN A 214 -21.48 4.95 19.07
CA ASN A 214 -20.09 4.62 19.43
C ASN A 214 -19.23 4.45 18.17
N VAL A 215 -17.91 4.57 18.37
CA VAL A 215 -16.91 4.31 17.35
C VAL A 215 -16.05 3.17 17.85
N ARG A 216 -16.20 2.02 17.19
CA ARG A 216 -15.38 0.84 17.40
C ARG A 216 -14.04 1.03 16.69
N ILE A 217 -12.96 0.66 17.34
CA ILE A 217 -11.60 0.74 16.79
C ILE A 217 -11.10 -0.69 16.63
N VAL A 218 -10.71 -1.06 15.41
CA VAL A 218 -10.22 -2.40 15.09
C VAL A 218 -8.92 -2.34 14.31
N LEU A 219 -8.06 -3.35 14.50
CA LEU A 219 -6.84 -3.51 13.71
C LEU A 219 -7.18 -3.90 12.26
N THR A 220 -6.48 -3.32 11.30
CA THR A 220 -6.48 -3.80 9.91
C THR A 220 -5.68 -5.09 9.79
N PRO A 221 -5.73 -5.82 8.65
CA PRO A 221 -4.82 -6.94 8.41
C PRO A 221 -3.35 -6.55 8.57
N LEU A 222 -2.98 -5.35 8.13
CA LEU A 222 -1.63 -4.80 8.31
C LEU A 222 -1.30 -4.54 9.79
N GLY A 223 -2.23 -3.97 10.55
CA GLY A 223 -2.05 -3.76 11.99
C GLY A 223 -1.85 -5.07 12.76
N ARG A 224 -2.60 -6.12 12.41
CA ARG A 224 -2.42 -7.47 12.99
C ARG A 224 -1.07 -8.07 12.61
N PHE A 225 -0.70 -7.99 11.32
CA PHE A 225 0.58 -8.45 10.83
C PHE A 225 1.77 -7.81 11.56
N LEU A 226 1.73 -6.49 11.80
CA LEU A 226 2.78 -5.81 12.55
C LEU A 226 2.84 -6.23 14.01
N LEU A 227 1.67 -6.43 14.65
CA LEU A 227 1.62 -6.91 16.03
C LEU A 227 2.26 -8.30 16.15
N GLU A 228 1.91 -9.23 15.26
CA GLU A 228 2.50 -10.57 15.21
C GLU A 228 4.02 -10.52 14.95
N GLY A 229 4.46 -9.72 13.97
CA GLY A 229 5.87 -9.55 13.65
C GLY A 229 6.70 -8.98 14.81
N ALA A 230 6.14 -8.02 15.56
CA ALA A 230 6.80 -7.44 16.72
C ALA A 230 6.92 -8.43 17.89
N VAL A 231 5.92 -9.29 18.09
CA VAL A 231 5.99 -10.38 19.08
C VAL A 231 7.10 -11.37 18.71
N TYR A 232 7.17 -11.77 17.44
CA TYR A 232 8.25 -12.65 16.96
C TYR A 232 9.65 -12.03 17.10
N GLY A 233 9.80 -10.73 16.83
CA GLY A 233 11.07 -10.02 17.01
C GLY A 233 11.56 -10.04 18.46
N LYS A 234 10.66 -9.74 19.41
CA LYS A 234 10.97 -9.76 20.85
C LYS A 234 11.36 -11.15 21.36
N GLU A 235 10.67 -12.21 20.94
CA GLU A 235 11.00 -13.58 21.33
C GLU A 235 12.39 -14.02 20.84
N VAL A 236 12.83 -13.53 19.66
CA VAL A 236 14.16 -13.83 19.12
C VAL A 236 15.26 -13.08 19.90
N ASP A 237 15.02 -11.81 20.26
CA ASP A 237 15.96 -11.01 21.03
C ASP A 237 16.11 -11.52 22.47
N GLU A 238 15.01 -11.94 23.12
CA GLU A 238 15.04 -12.58 24.43
C GLU A 238 15.82 -13.91 24.42
N LYS A 239 15.62 -14.74 23.39
CA LYS A 239 16.39 -15.99 23.23
C LYS A 239 17.88 -15.75 22.99
N LYS A 240 18.25 -14.67 22.27
CA LYS A 240 19.66 -14.28 22.10
C LYS A 240 20.28 -13.79 23.40
N ALA A 241 19.58 -12.97 24.18
CA ALA A 241 20.06 -12.50 25.47
C ALA A 241 20.34 -13.66 26.45
N VAL A 242 19.44 -14.65 26.50
CA VAL A 242 19.64 -15.87 27.32
C VAL A 242 20.84 -16.71 26.85
N LEU A 243 21.13 -16.74 25.55
CA LEU A 243 22.30 -17.47 25.01
C LEU A 243 23.64 -16.75 25.26
N GLU A 244 23.62 -15.41 25.39
CA GLU A 244 24.80 -14.61 25.71
C GLU A 244 25.14 -14.63 27.21
N GLU A 245 24.16 -14.78 28.11
CA GLU A 245 24.38 -14.93 29.56
C GLU A 245 24.93 -16.31 29.98
N VAL A 246 24.83 -17.32 29.10
CA VAL A 246 25.28 -18.70 29.36
C VAL A 246 26.68 -18.99 28.78
N ARG A 247 27.36 -17.97 28.23
CA ARG A 247 28.75 -18.02 27.75
C ARG A 247 29.71 -17.25 28.63
#